data_AF-A0A959QI56-F1
#
_entry.id   AF-A0A959QI56-F1
#
_cell.length_a   1.000
_cell.length_b   1.000
_cell.length_c   1.000
_cell.angle_alpha   90.00
_cell.angle_beta   90.00
_cell.angle_gamma   90.00
#
_symmetry.space_group_name_H-M   'P 1'
#
loop_
_entity.id
_entity.type
_entity.pdbx_description
1 polymer ?
#
loop_
_entity_poly.entity_id
_entity_poly.type
_entity_poly.pdbx_seq_one_letter_code
_entity_poly.pdbx_strand_id
1 'polypeptide(L)' 'MKIKLADRVGQVEEYYFSRKLRQIAEMRAAGMDVLNLGIGSPDLKPSQAVINRLSQEAQNEDYHGY' A
#
# COMPACT_ATOMS: atom_id res chain seq x y z
N MET A 1 -21.00 11.23 -23.44
CA MET A 1 -21.54 10.37 -22.36
C MET A 1 -21.10 10.95 -21.02
N LYS A 2 -22.03 11.40 -20.15
CA LYS A 2 -21.68 11.85 -18.80
C LYS A 2 -21.84 10.67 -17.84
N ILE A 3 -20.75 10.23 -17.23
CA ILE A 3 -20.80 9.21 -16.17
C ILE A 3 -21.23 9.91 -14.89
N LYS A 4 -22.40 9.55 -14.35
CA LYS A 4 -22.84 10.01 -13.03
C LYS A 4 -22.10 9.22 -11.97
N LEU A 5 -21.33 9.91 -11.13
CA LEU A 5 -20.63 9.29 -10.00
C LEU A 5 -21.63 8.86 -8.93
N ALA A 6 -21.27 7.81 -8.17
CA ALA A 6 -22.01 7.42 -6.98
C ALA A 6 -21.80 8.44 -5.86
N ASP A 7 -22.83 8.71 -5.07
CA ASP A 7 -22.80 9.75 -4.02
C ASP A 7 -21.70 9.51 -2.97
N ARG A 8 -21.37 8.24 -2.70
CA ARG A 8 -20.27 7.85 -1.79
C ARG A 8 -18.90 8.37 -2.23
N VAL A 9 -18.66 8.57 -3.53
CA VAL A 9 -17.39 9.09 -4.03
C VAL A 9 -17.16 10.52 -3.55
N GLY A 10 -18.22 11.31 -3.35
CA GLY A 10 -18.14 12.67 -2.81
C GLY A 10 -17.80 12.73 -1.32
N GLN A 11 -17.81 11.59 -0.60
CA GLN A 11 -17.46 11.49 0.82
C GLN A 11 -16.00 11.05 1.04
N VAL A 12 -15.28 10.72 -0.04
CA VAL A 12 -13.88 10.33 0.06
C VAL A 12 -13.03 11.58 0.26
N GLU A 13 -12.41 11.68 1.42
CA GLU A 13 -11.44 12.71 1.74
C GLU A 13 -10.02 12.25 1.43
N GLU A 14 -9.09 13.20 1.31
CA GLU A 14 -7.68 12.86 1.14
C GLU A 14 -7.18 12.05 2.36
N TYR A 15 -6.57 10.90 2.08
CA TYR A 15 -6.00 10.04 3.10
C TYR A 15 -4.88 10.74 3.88
N TYR A 16 -5.02 10.88 5.19
CA TYR A 16 -4.06 11.60 6.05
C TYR A 16 -2.58 11.32 5.75
N PHE A 17 -2.20 10.04 5.56
CA PHE A 17 -0.80 9.67 5.32
C PHE A 17 -0.30 9.99 3.91
N SER A 18 -1.16 10.23 2.91
CA SER A 18 -0.69 10.71 1.59
C SER A 18 0.01 12.07 1.74
N ARG A 19 -0.50 12.94 2.60
CA ARG A 19 0.10 14.24 2.92
C ARG A 19 1.38 14.07 3.72
N LYS A 20 1.35 13.23 4.76
CA LYS A 20 2.51 13.05 5.64
C LYS A 20 3.70 12.39 4.93
N LEU A 21 3.43 11.41 4.05
CA LEU A 21 4.46 10.75 3.25
C LEU A 21 5.12 11.71 2.24
N ARG A 22 4.35 12.64 1.65
CA ARG A 22 4.92 13.70 0.81
C ARG A 22 5.89 14.61 1.57
N GLN A 23 5.50 15.06 2.76
CA GLN A 23 6.38 15.87 3.62
C GLN A 23 7.66 15.12 4.01
N ILE A 24 7.56 13.83 4.36
CA ILE A 24 8.73 13.00 4.69
C ILE A 24 9.67 12.88 3.47
N ALA A 25 9.11 12.74 2.26
CA ALA A 25 9.90 12.67 1.04
C ALA A 25 10.63 14.00 0.76
N GLU A 26 9.97 15.14 0.96
CA GLU A 26 10.59 16.48 0.83
C GLU A 26 11.74 16.68 1.82
N MET A 27 11.54 16.30 3.09
CA MET A 27 12.58 16.39 4.12
C MET A 27 13.79 15.50 3.78
N ARG A 28 13.55 14.28 3.30
CA ARG A 28 14.63 13.38 2.84
C ARG A 28 15.37 13.96 1.63
N ALA A 29 14.66 14.55 0.68
CA ALA A 29 15.26 15.20 -0.48
C ALA A 29 16.11 16.42 -0.10
N ALA A 30 15.76 17.12 0.99
CA ALA A 30 16.57 18.17 1.59
C ALA A 30 17.78 17.66 2.40
N GLY A 31 18.04 16.35 2.41
CA GLY A 31 19.16 15.73 3.12
C GLY A 31 18.91 15.50 4.61
N MET A 32 17.67 15.63 5.09
CA MET A 32 17.34 15.36 6.49
C MET A 32 17.20 13.85 6.72
N ASP A 33 17.82 13.36 7.79
CA ASP A 33 17.59 12.00 8.26
C ASP A 33 16.27 11.93 9.03
N VAL A 34 15.26 11.28 8.44
CA VAL A 34 13.89 11.25 8.98
C VAL A 34 13.55 9.85 9.49
N LEU A 35 13.54 9.71 10.81
CA LEU A 35 12.98 8.54 11.50
C LEU A 35 11.45 8.58 11.42
N ASN A 36 10.85 7.65 10.68
CA ASN A 36 9.40 7.55 10.53
C ASN A 36 8.85 6.37 11.35
N LEU A 37 8.19 6.66 12.46
CA LEU A 37 7.45 5.69 13.30
C LEU A 37 5.93 5.80 13.12
N GLY A 38 5.46 6.55 12.12
CA GLY A 38 4.05 6.89 11.94
C GLY A 38 3.23 5.82 11.20
N ILE A 39 3.88 4.86 10.53
CA ILE A 39 3.22 3.79 9.78
C ILE A 39 3.73 2.45 10.28
N GLY A 40 2.81 1.58 10.71
CA GLY A 40 3.10 0.20 11.11
C GLY A 40 3.40 -0.73 9.93
N SER A 41 4.37 -0.38 9.09
CA SER A 41 4.88 -1.29 8.07
C SER A 41 5.94 -2.18 8.71
N PRO A 42 5.81 -3.51 8.66
CA PRO A 42 6.88 -4.41 9.07
C PRO A 42 8.16 -4.06 8.29
N ASP A 43 9.26 -3.97 9.01
CA ASP A 43 10.61 -3.75 8.49
C ASP A 43 11.20 -5.04 7.88
N LEU A 44 10.85 -6.17 8.48
CA LEU A 44 11.30 -7.49 8.03
C LEU A 44 10.40 -8.07 6.95
N LYS A 45 11.03 -8.87 6.07
CA LYS A 45 10.31 -9.67 5.09
C LYS A 45 9.40 -10.69 5.79
N PRO A 46 8.26 -11.07 5.16
CA PRO A 46 7.48 -12.21 5.62
C PRO A 46 8.35 -13.47 5.72
N SER A 47 7.98 -14.40 6.61
CA SER A 47 8.72 -15.66 6.75
C SER A 47 8.75 -16.46 5.44
N GLN A 48 9.82 -17.24 5.25
CA GLN A 48 9.98 -18.06 4.05
C GLN A 48 8.83 -19.06 3.88
N ALA A 49 8.27 -19.58 4.97
CA ALA A 49 7.12 -20.49 4.94
C ALA A 49 5.88 -19.83 4.30
N VAL A 50 5.62 -18.55 4.63
CA VAL A 50 4.49 -17.79 4.05
C VAL A 50 4.72 -17.54 2.57
N ILE A 51 5.94 -17.12 2.19
CA ILE A 51 6.30 -16.88 0.79
C ILE A 51 6.14 -18.15 -0.05
N ASN A 52 6.68 -19.27 0.44
CA ASN A 52 6.61 -20.56 -0.27
C ASN A 52 5.15 -21.01 -0.45
N ARG A 53 4.35 -20.91 0.62
CA ARG A 53 2.94 -21.30 0.55
C ARG A 53 2.18 -20.43 -0.44
N LEU A 54 2.36 -19.11 -0.39
CA LEU A 54 1.74 -18.18 -1.33
C LEU A 54 2.10 -18.52 -2.79
N SER A 55 3.39 -18.77 -3.07
CA SER A 55 3.85 -19.14 -4.41
C SER A 55 3.26 -20.46 -4.89
N GLN A 56 3.18 -21.47 -4.03
CA GLN A 56 2.59 -22.77 -4.37
C GLN A 56 1.11 -22.65 -4.73
N GLU A 57 0.32 -21.95 -3.91
CA GLU A 57 -1.12 -21.76 -4.15
C GLU A 57 -1.38 -20.94 -5.42
N ALA A 58 -0.55 -19.93 -5.68
CA ALA A 58 -0.64 -19.14 -6.92
C ALA A 58 -0.28 -19.95 -8.18
N GLN A 59 0.41 -21.09 -8.06
CA GLN A 59 0.72 -21.97 -9.19
C GLN A 59 -0.33 -23.09 -9.38
N ASN A 60 -1.28 -23.24 -8.47
CA ASN A 60 -2.28 -24.29 -8.59
C ASN A 60 -3.30 -23.96 -9.68
N GLU A 61 -3.32 -24.76 -10.75
CA GLU A 61 -4.20 -24.61 -11.91
C GLU A 61 -5.69 -24.73 -11.54
N ASP A 62 -6.03 -25.45 -10.46
CA ASP A 62 -7.41 -25.62 -10.00
C ASP A 62 -8.04 -24.34 -9.42
N TYR A 63 -7.23 -23.32 -9.09
CA TYR A 63 -7.69 -22.08 -8.47
C TYR A 63 -7.86 -20.90 -9.42
N HIS A 64 -7.42 -21.05 -10.67
CA HIS A 64 -7.48 -20.00 -11.68
C HIS A 64 -8.60 -20.32 -12.67
N GLY A 65 -9.73 -19.62 -12.56
CA GLY A 65 -10.89 -19.82 -13.42
C GLY A 65 -10.87 -19.02 -14.73
N TYR A 66 -9.69 -18.68 -15.26
CA TYR A 66 -9.50 -17.89 -16.49
C TYR A 66 -8.77 -18.65 -17.58
#